data_AF-A0A1I8MDH5-F1
#
_entry.id   AF-A0A1I8MDH5-F1
#
_cell.length_a   1.000
_cell.length_b   1.000
_cell.length_c   1.000
_cell.angle_alpha   90.00
_cell.angle_beta   90.00
_cell.angle_gamma   90.00
#
_symmetry.space_group_name_H-M   'P 1'
#
loop_
_entity.id
_entity.type
_entity.pdbx_description
1 polymer ?
#
loop_
_entity_poly.entity_id
_entity_poly.type
_entity_poly.pdbx_seq_one_letter_code
_entity_poly.pdbx_strand_id
1 'polypeptide(L)'
;MMIARTINKLINSGLHFRRDLHLVPIVVEQTGRGERAYDIFSRLLKERIICLMGPIHDDLSSLVVAQLLFLQAEHSNKPIHMYINSPGGVVTAGLAIYDTMQYVKPPIATWCVGQASSMGSLLLTAGAPGMRYSLPNARIMIHQPSGGAQVIVFLLFIIY
;
A
#
# COMPACT_ATOMS: atom_id res chain seq x y z
N MET A 1 -30.65 12.75 -29.95
CA MET A 1 -30.08 11.38 -29.93
C MET A 1 -28.62 11.30 -30.44
N MET A 2 -27.82 12.37 -30.29
CA MET A 2 -26.41 12.40 -30.77
C MET A 2 -25.41 12.80 -29.67
N ILE A 3 -25.86 13.44 -28.58
CA ILE A 3 -25.00 13.84 -27.44
C ILE A 3 -24.74 12.66 -26.49
N ALA A 4 -25.72 11.76 -26.30
CA ALA A 4 -25.56 10.59 -25.43
C ALA A 4 -24.61 9.50 -25.99
N ARG A 5 -24.32 9.53 -27.31
CA ARG A 5 -23.42 8.55 -27.94
C ARG A 5 -21.95 8.93 -27.81
N THR A 6 -21.62 10.22 -27.66
CA THR A 6 -20.23 10.67 -27.48
C THR A 6 -19.71 10.40 -26.08
N ILE A 7 -20.57 10.45 -25.06
CA ILE A 7 -20.20 10.17 -23.66
C ILE A 7 -19.83 8.69 -23.48
N ASN A 8 -20.59 7.76 -24.06
CA ASN A 8 -20.26 6.32 -23.99
C ASN A 8 -19.01 5.93 -24.78
N LYS A 9 -18.56 6.76 -25.74
CA LYS A 9 -17.36 6.48 -26.53
C LYS A 9 -16.07 6.89 -25.81
N LEU A 10 -16.15 7.81 -24.85
CA LEU A 10 -15.03 8.20 -23.97
C LEU A 10 -14.88 7.26 -22.76
N ILE A 11 -15.91 6.49 -22.41
CA ILE A 11 -15.86 5.52 -21.30
C ILE A 11 -15.13 4.21 -21.72
N ASN A 12 -15.06 3.90 -23.02
CA ASN A 12 -14.50 2.63 -23.52
C ASN A 12 -13.06 2.70 -24.06
N SER A 13 -12.33 3.80 -23.85
CA SER A 13 -10.92 3.87 -24.24
C SER A 13 -10.00 3.56 -23.06
N GLY A 14 -9.55 2.30 -23.00
CA GLY A 14 -8.19 1.90 -22.62
C GLY A 14 -7.60 2.33 -21.26
N LEU A 15 -7.31 1.32 -20.43
CA LEU A 15 -6.22 1.30 -19.45
C LEU A 15 -6.14 2.47 -18.47
N HIS A 16 -7.10 2.53 -17.57
CA HIS A 16 -6.86 3.13 -16.26
C HIS A 16 -7.17 2.10 -15.18
N PHE A 17 -6.14 1.67 -14.44
CA PHE A 17 -6.31 1.11 -13.09
C PHE A 17 -6.75 2.26 -12.16
N ARG A 18 -7.92 2.84 -12.43
CA ARG A 18 -8.60 3.68 -11.46
C ARG A 18 -9.22 2.72 -10.47
N ARG A 19 -8.71 2.72 -9.23
CA ARG A 19 -9.53 2.29 -8.10
C ARG A 19 -10.83 3.07 -8.20
N ASP A 20 -11.95 2.39 -8.42
CA ASP A 20 -13.25 2.96 -8.13
C ASP A 20 -13.31 3.20 -6.62
N LEU A 21 -12.81 4.37 -6.18
CA LEU A 21 -13.01 4.94 -4.85
C LEU A 21 -14.51 5.30 -4.62
N HIS A 22 -15.39 4.98 -5.57
CA HIS A 22 -16.81 5.32 -5.57
C HIS A 22 -17.65 4.61 -4.50
N LEU A 23 -17.08 3.72 -3.69
CA LEU A 23 -17.83 2.98 -2.65
C LEU A 23 -17.07 2.87 -1.32
N VAL A 24 -16.18 3.80 -0.97
CA VAL A 24 -15.61 3.79 0.38
C VAL A 24 -16.68 4.26 1.37
N PRO A 25 -17.20 3.41 2.28
CA PRO A 25 -18.28 3.80 3.16
C PRO A 25 -17.84 4.89 4.14
N ILE A 26 -18.76 5.78 4.46
CA ILE A 26 -18.59 6.82 5.47
C ILE A 26 -19.16 6.32 6.79
N VAL A 27 -18.39 6.50 7.87
CA VAL A 27 -18.75 6.24 9.26
C VAL A 27 -18.99 7.58 9.95
N VAL A 28 -20.14 7.71 10.60
CA VAL A 28 -20.49 8.90 11.39
C VAL A 28 -20.36 8.56 12.87
N GLU A 29 -19.49 9.28 13.58
CA GLU A 29 -19.36 9.19 15.04
C GLU A 29 -20.03 10.39 15.71
N GLN A 30 -20.93 10.10 16.65
CA GLN A 30 -21.48 11.12 17.55
C GLN A 30 -20.51 11.34 18.71
N THR A 31 -19.97 12.55 18.81
CA THR A 31 -19.15 12.98 19.94
C THR A 31 -19.94 13.98 20.78
N GLY A 32 -19.55 14.18 22.04
CA GLY A 32 -20.17 15.20 22.90
C GLY A 32 -20.07 16.65 22.38
N ARG A 33 -19.33 16.89 21.29
CA ARG A 33 -19.19 18.18 20.60
C ARG A 33 -19.81 18.21 19.19
N GLY A 34 -20.58 17.18 18.82
CA GLY A 34 -21.23 17.05 17.51
C GLY A 34 -20.82 15.80 16.73
N GLU A 35 -21.26 15.74 15.48
CA GLU A 35 -21.01 14.61 14.57
C GLU A 35 -19.72 14.80 13.77
N ARG A 36 -18.93 13.73 13.64
CA ARG A 36 -17.77 13.69 12.75
C ARG A 36 -17.90 12.52 11.79
N ALA A 37 -17.74 12.80 10.50
CA ALA A 37 -17.76 11.81 9.44
C ALA A 37 -16.33 11.46 9.01
N TYR A 38 -16.05 10.17 8.88
CA TYR A 38 -14.77 9.62 8.41
C TYR A 38 -15.05 8.59 7.33
N ASP A 39 -14.19 8.46 6.32
CA ASP A 39 -14.18 7.22 5.55
C ASP A 39 -13.66 6.05 6.42
N ILE A 40 -13.99 4.82 6.04
CA ILE A 40 -13.64 3.64 6.83
C ILE A 40 -12.13 3.51 7.09
N PHE A 41 -11.26 3.89 6.14
CA PHE A 41 -9.81 3.81 6.32
C PHE A 41 -9.30 4.92 7.25
N SER A 42 -9.82 6.14 7.13
CA SER A 42 -9.55 7.21 8.10
C SER A 42 -10.00 6.83 9.51
N ARG A 43 -11.14 6.13 9.64
CA ARG A 43 -11.60 5.63 10.93
C ARG A 43 -10.66 4.57 11.50
N LEU A 44 -10.16 3.66 10.68
CA LEU A 44 -9.18 2.65 11.09
C LEU A 44 -7.83 3.28 11.46
N LEU A 45 -7.39 4.32 10.75
CA LEU A 45 -6.14 5.03 11.06
C LEU A 45 -6.18 5.67 12.46
N LYS A 46 -7.35 6.14 12.91
CA LYS A 46 -7.56 6.64 14.28
C LYS A 46 -7.34 5.55 15.35
N GLU A 47 -7.60 4.28 15.01
CA GLU A 47 -7.23 3.10 15.83
C GLU A 47 -5.80 2.59 15.55
N ARG A 48 -4.97 3.38 14.83
CA ARG A 48 -3.59 3.05 14.46
C ARG A 48 -3.47 1.83 13.54
N ILE A 49 -4.48 1.62 12.70
CA ILE A 49 -4.50 0.55 11.70
C ILE A 49 -4.17 1.12 10.32
N ILE A 50 -3.15 0.56 9.67
CA ILE A 50 -2.76 0.86 8.29
C ILE A 50 -3.11 -0.34 7.40
N CYS A 51 -3.77 -0.08 6.27
CA CYS A 51 -4.14 -1.11 5.31
C CYS A 51 -3.27 -1.03 4.05
N LEU A 52 -2.26 -1.90 3.95
CA LEU A 52 -1.43 -2.08 2.75
C LEU A 52 -2.10 -3.09 1.83
N MET A 53 -2.91 -2.60 0.89
CA MET A 53 -3.79 -3.41 0.04
C MET A 53 -3.47 -3.23 -1.45
N GLY A 54 -3.15 -4.32 -2.13
CA GLY A 54 -2.85 -4.35 -3.56
C GLY A 54 -1.37 -4.18 -3.90
N PRO A 55 -1.04 -3.93 -5.19
CA PRO A 55 0.34 -3.79 -5.64
C PRO A 55 1.07 -2.61 -4.99
N ILE A 56 2.36 -2.78 -4.71
CA ILE A 56 3.21 -1.73 -4.14
C ILE A 56 3.77 -0.87 -5.28
N HIS A 57 3.47 0.42 -5.25
CA HIS A 57 3.96 1.46 -6.16
C HIS A 57 4.18 2.76 -5.38
N ASP A 58 4.79 3.77 -6.02
CA ASP A 58 5.27 4.98 -5.34
C ASP A 58 4.16 5.76 -4.62
N ASP A 59 2.97 5.91 -5.21
CA ASP A 59 1.86 6.60 -4.55
C ASP A 59 1.38 5.86 -3.28
N LEU A 60 1.25 4.53 -3.36
CA LEU A 60 0.86 3.72 -2.20
C LEU A 60 1.93 3.80 -1.11
N SER A 61 3.20 3.72 -1.48
CA SER A 61 4.32 3.86 -0.55
C SER A 61 4.30 5.22 0.15
N SER A 62 4.12 6.30 -0.62
CA SER A 62 4.02 7.66 -0.08
C SER A 62 2.90 7.80 0.95
N LEU A 63 1.73 7.21 0.70
CA LEU A 63 0.61 7.19 1.65
C LEU A 63 0.96 6.42 2.93
N VAL A 64 1.55 5.23 2.82
CA VAL A 64 1.92 4.41 3.99
C VAL A 64 3.00 5.10 4.83
N VAL A 65 4.01 5.69 4.20
CA VAL A 65 5.06 6.46 4.87
C VAL A 65 4.46 7.65 5.63
N ALA A 66 3.57 8.42 4.98
CA ALA A 66 2.88 9.54 5.63
C ALA A 66 2.05 9.09 6.84
N GLN A 67 1.33 7.97 6.72
CA GLN A 67 0.56 7.39 7.83
C GLN A 67 1.43 6.94 9.00
N LEU A 68 2.58 6.30 8.74
CA LEU A 68 3.53 5.89 9.78
C LEU A 68 4.09 7.10 10.54
N LEU A 69 4.52 8.13 9.82
CA LEU A 69 5.04 9.37 10.42
C LEU A 69 3.97 10.09 11.24
N PHE A 70 2.74 10.16 10.72
CA PHE A 70 1.59 10.71 11.42
C PHE A 70 1.31 9.96 12.74
N LEU A 71 1.22 8.63 12.70
CA LEU A 71 0.94 7.82 13.88
C LEU A 71 2.06 7.89 14.93
N GLN A 72 3.31 8.03 14.50
CA GLN A 72 4.43 8.30 15.40
C GLN A 72 4.27 9.65 16.12
N ALA A 73 3.93 10.70 15.37
CA ALA A 73 3.78 12.05 15.93
C ALA A 73 2.65 12.11 16.97
N GLU A 74 1.54 11.41 16.72
CA GLU A 74 0.42 11.30 17.67
C GLU A 74 0.83 10.57 18.96
N HIS A 75 1.46 9.40 18.82
CA HIS A 75 1.92 8.60 19.96
C HIS A 75 3.13 7.73 19.59
N SER A 76 4.30 8.03 20.16
CA SER A 76 5.56 7.34 19.84
C SER A 76 5.70 5.92 20.41
N ASN A 77 4.86 5.54 21.38
CA ASN A 77 5.01 4.27 22.11
C ASN A 77 3.88 3.27 21.85
N LYS A 78 2.74 3.73 21.30
CA LYS A 78 1.58 2.87 21.07
C LYS A 78 1.79 2.04 19.80
N PRO A 79 1.55 0.71 19.81
CA PRO A 79 1.72 -0.12 18.62
C PRO A 79 0.95 0.39 17.40
N ILE A 80 1.49 0.13 16.21
CA ILE A 80 0.82 0.35 14.92
C ILE A 80 0.49 -1.02 14.34
N HIS A 81 -0.71 -1.19 13.80
CA HIS A 81 -1.14 -2.45 13.19
C HIS A 81 -1.20 -2.30 11.67
N MET A 82 -0.25 -2.90 10.97
CA MET A 82 -0.18 -2.92 9.51
C MET A 82 -0.77 -4.23 8.97
N TYR A 83 -1.90 -4.14 8.28
CA TYR A 83 -2.52 -5.25 7.58
C TYR A 83 -2.02 -5.29 6.14
N ILE A 84 -1.55 -6.44 5.69
CA ILE A 84 -0.88 -6.63 4.40
C ILE A 84 -1.67 -7.65 3.58
N ASN A 85 -2.19 -7.18 2.44
CA ASN A 85 -2.74 -8.00 1.37
C ASN A 85 -2.13 -7.53 0.04
N SER A 86 -0.93 -8.02 -0.28
CA SER A 86 -0.17 -7.50 -1.41
C SER A 86 0.50 -8.62 -2.22
N PRO A 87 0.38 -8.59 -3.56
CA PRO A 87 1.18 -9.44 -4.44
C PRO A 87 2.65 -8.94 -4.56
N GLY A 88 3.02 -7.87 -3.87
CA GLY A 88 4.31 -7.19 -4.01
C GLY A 88 4.26 -6.04 -4.99
N GLY A 89 5.40 -5.64 -5.54
CA GLY A 89 5.49 -4.53 -6.49
C GLY A 89 6.88 -3.94 -6.61
N VAL A 90 6.95 -2.64 -6.82
CA VAL A 90 8.20 -1.88 -7.02
C VAL A 90 9.08 -2.00 -5.77
N VAL A 91 10.33 -2.47 -5.98
CA VAL A 91 11.28 -2.72 -4.89
C VAL A 91 11.61 -1.44 -4.12
N THR A 92 11.92 -0.35 -4.83
CA THR A 92 12.26 0.94 -4.20
C THR A 92 11.11 1.51 -3.38
N ALA A 93 9.88 1.45 -3.90
CA ALA A 93 8.67 1.84 -3.18
C ALA A 93 8.50 1.03 -1.88
N GLY A 94 8.71 -0.29 -1.93
CA GLY A 94 8.62 -1.13 -0.74
C GLY A 94 9.77 -0.90 0.24
N LEU A 95 10.98 -0.58 -0.23
CA LEU A 95 12.11 -0.23 0.64
C LEU A 95 11.86 1.08 1.39
N ALA A 96 11.22 2.07 0.77
CA ALA A 96 10.83 3.29 1.47
C ALA A 96 9.88 3.02 2.65
N ILE A 97 8.93 2.08 2.48
CA ILE A 97 8.07 1.63 3.58
C ILE A 97 8.91 0.91 4.64
N TYR A 98 9.75 -0.03 4.22
CA TYR A 98 10.60 -0.82 5.11
C TYR A 98 11.48 0.07 5.99
N ASP A 99 12.22 1.01 5.40
CA ASP A 99 13.11 1.90 6.14
C ASP A 99 12.31 2.79 7.10
N THR A 100 11.13 3.26 6.69
CA THR A 100 10.24 4.02 7.57
C THR A 100 9.75 3.17 8.74
N MET A 101 9.43 1.89 8.52
CA MET A 101 9.05 0.97 9.58
C MET A 101 10.15 0.80 10.62
N GLN A 102 11.42 0.78 10.21
CA GLN A 102 12.56 0.70 11.13
C GLN A 102 12.90 2.04 11.78
N TYR A 103 12.61 3.15 11.10
CA TYR A 103 12.88 4.50 11.58
C TYR A 103 11.93 4.93 12.69
N VAL A 104 10.65 4.59 12.57
CA VAL A 104 9.65 5.04 13.55
C VAL A 104 9.80 4.31 14.88
N LYS A 105 9.59 5.04 15.98
CA LYS A 105 9.68 4.54 17.37
C LYS A 105 8.60 3.53 17.76
N PRO A 106 7.33 3.68 17.36
CA PRO A 106 6.30 2.74 17.80
C PRO A 106 6.51 1.35 17.21
N PRO A 107 6.32 0.26 17.98
CA PRO A 107 6.44 -1.08 17.43
C PRO A 107 5.33 -1.34 16.40
N ILE A 108 5.71 -1.91 15.25
CA ILE A 108 4.76 -2.20 14.17
C ILE A 108 4.42 -3.69 14.18
N ALA A 109 3.16 -4.01 14.49
CA ALA A 109 2.59 -5.32 14.28
C ALA A 109 2.20 -5.49 12.81
N THR A 110 2.56 -6.60 12.19
CA THR A 110 2.21 -6.90 10.80
C THR A 110 1.28 -8.10 10.73
N TRP A 111 0.29 -8.03 9.84
CA TRP A 111 -0.76 -9.05 9.70
C TRP A 111 -0.92 -9.43 8.23
N CYS A 112 -0.56 -10.65 7.86
CA CYS A 112 -0.86 -11.17 6.53
C CYS A 112 -2.34 -11.55 6.45
N VAL A 113 -3.07 -10.84 5.58
CA VAL A 113 -4.48 -11.12 5.28
C VAL A 113 -4.63 -11.36 3.78
N GLY A 114 -4.99 -12.59 3.40
CA GLY A 114 -5.01 -13.00 1.99
C GLY A 114 -3.63 -13.40 1.48
N GLN A 115 -2.79 -12.43 1.10
CA GLN A 115 -1.44 -12.72 0.62
C GLN A 115 -0.38 -11.69 1.02
N ALA A 116 0.84 -12.15 1.20
CA ALA A 116 2.05 -11.33 1.27
C ALA A 116 3.12 -11.96 0.36
N SER A 117 3.26 -11.41 -0.83
CA SER A 117 4.16 -11.94 -1.87
C SER A 117 5.26 -10.92 -2.19
N SER A 118 6.49 -11.38 -2.45
CA SER A 118 7.61 -10.51 -2.88
C SER A 118 7.87 -9.36 -1.87
N MET A 119 7.81 -8.09 -2.29
CA MET A 119 7.88 -6.95 -1.36
C MET A 119 6.82 -7.00 -0.25
N GLY A 120 5.66 -7.63 -0.47
CA GLY A 120 4.66 -7.86 0.57
C GLY A 120 5.15 -8.79 1.67
N SER A 121 5.86 -9.88 1.34
CA SER A 121 6.43 -10.79 2.34
C SER A 121 7.63 -10.16 3.06
N LEU A 122 8.44 -9.36 2.36
CA LEU A 122 9.51 -8.58 2.99
C LEU A 122 8.93 -7.65 4.07
N LEU A 123 7.92 -6.85 3.73
CA LEU A 123 7.28 -5.94 4.69
C LEU A 123 6.59 -6.67 5.83
N LEU A 124 5.98 -7.84 5.58
CA LEU A 124 5.46 -8.70 6.64
C LEU A 124 6.56 -9.10 7.63
N THR A 125 7.72 -9.51 7.14
CA THR A 125 8.83 -9.92 8.01
C THR A 125 9.51 -8.76 8.76
N ALA A 126 9.31 -7.53 8.29
CA ALA A 126 9.85 -6.29 8.84
C ALA A 126 9.13 -5.77 10.10
N GLY A 127 7.99 -6.38 10.45
CA GLY A 127 7.30 -6.07 11.72
C GLY A 127 8.17 -6.36 12.94
N ALA A 128 7.83 -5.74 14.07
CA ALA A 128 8.57 -5.85 15.31
C ALA A 128 8.71 -7.32 15.77
N PRO A 129 9.83 -7.70 16.43
CA PRO A 129 10.01 -9.06 16.95
C PRO A 129 8.83 -9.52 17.82
N GLY A 130 8.30 -10.71 17.54
CA GLY A 130 7.12 -11.25 18.22
C GLY A 130 5.76 -10.68 17.76
N MET A 131 5.74 -9.72 16.83
CA MET A 131 4.53 -9.04 16.35
C MET A 131 4.29 -9.24 14.84
N ARG A 132 4.63 -10.43 14.32
CA ARG A 132 4.48 -10.79 12.90
C ARG A 132 3.50 -11.93 12.79
N TYR A 133 2.32 -11.66 12.27
CA TYR A 133 1.18 -12.57 12.28
C TYR A 133 0.70 -12.89 10.88
N SER A 134 0.09 -14.06 10.73
CA SER A 134 -0.56 -14.50 9.49
C SER A 134 -1.89 -15.14 9.84
N LEU A 135 -2.93 -14.81 9.08
CA LEU A 135 -4.20 -15.54 9.21
C LEU A 135 -4.05 -16.98 8.66
N PRO A 136 -4.87 -17.93 9.14
CA PRO A 136 -4.69 -19.36 8.84
C PRO A 136 -4.67 -19.73 7.35
N ASN A 137 -5.42 -18.98 6.52
CA ASN A 137 -5.54 -19.24 5.08
C ASN A 137 -4.70 -18.27 4.23
N ALA A 138 -3.92 -17.39 4.85
CA ALA A 138 -3.11 -16.43 4.13
C ALA A 138 -1.87 -17.11 3.52
N ARG A 139 -1.41 -16.58 2.38
CA ARG A 139 -0.28 -17.14 1.64
C ARG A 139 0.91 -16.19 1.69
N ILE A 140 2.06 -16.73 2.04
CA ILE A 140 3.33 -15.99 2.04
C ILE A 140 4.19 -16.56 0.93
N MET A 141 4.64 -15.71 0.00
CA MET A 141 5.48 -16.12 -1.12
C MET A 141 6.71 -15.22 -1.18
N ILE A 142 7.88 -15.85 -1.29
CA ILE A 142 9.16 -15.18 -1.50
C ILE A 142 9.70 -15.57 -2.87
N HIS A 143 10.29 -14.62 -3.56
CA HIS A 143 11.05 -14.86 -4.79
C HIS A 143 12.08 -13.74 -4.98
N GLN A 144 13.09 -14.00 -5.81
CA GLN A 144 14.08 -13.00 -6.17
C GLN A 144 13.45 -11.81 -6.91
N PRO A 145 14.00 -10.58 -6.78
CA PRO A 145 13.55 -9.43 -7.56
C PRO A 145 13.60 -9.70 -9.07
N SER A 146 12.63 -9.16 -9.80
CA SER A 146 12.60 -9.18 -11.26
C SER A 146 12.75 -7.76 -11.80
N GLY A 147 13.54 -7.59 -12.85
CA GLY A 147 13.72 -6.32 -13.54
C GLY A 147 14.12 -6.52 -15.00
N GLY A 148 14.01 -5.47 -15.80
CA GLY A 148 14.44 -5.44 -17.19
C GLY A 148 15.08 -4.10 -17.52
N ALA A 149 16.10 -4.10 -18.37
CA ALA A 149 16.74 -2.89 -18.87
C ALA A 149 16.66 -2.89 -20.41
N GLN A 150 16.20 -1.78 -20.99
CA GLN A 150 16.40 -1.52 -22.42
C GLN A 150 17.62 -0.62 -22.57
N VAL A 151 18.63 -1.14 -23.26
CA VAL A 151 19.84 -0.39 -23.59
C VAL A 151 19.96 -0.30 -25.11
N ILE A 152 20.35 0.87 -25.61
CA ILE A 152 20.76 1.01 -27.02
C ILE A 152 22.13 0.35 -27.14
N VAL A 153 22.17 -0.79 -27.83
CA VAL A 153 23.43 -1.39 -28.26
C VAL A 153 23.90 -0.58 -29.48
N PHE A 154 24.84 0.34 -29.28
CA PHE A 154 25.62 0.85 -30.40
C PHE A 154 26.54 -0.29 -30.86
N LEU A 155 26.07 -1.03 -31.86
CA LEU A 155 26.88 -2.01 -32.56
C LEU A 155 27.89 -1.21 -33.41
N LEU A 156 29.04 -0.85 -32.81
CA LEU A 156 30.15 -0.27 -33.54
C LEU A 156 30.76 -1.40 -34.39
N PHE A 157 30.23 -1.61 -35.58
CA PHE A 157 30.95 -2.31 -36.63
C PHE A 157 32.16 -1.45 -36.99
N ILE A 158 33.30 -1.69 -36.32
CA ILE A 158 34.60 -1.32 -36.85
C ILE A 158 34.83 -2.27 -38.03
N ILE A 159 34.51 -1.79 -39.22
CA ILE A 159 34.93 -2.39 -40.48
C ILE A 159 36.44 -2.14 -40.57
N TYR A 160 37.23 -3.20 -40.42
CA TYR A 160 38.61 -3.25 -40.92
C TYR A 160 38.61 -3.60 -42.41
#